data_AF-A0A936JJI6-F1
#
_entry.id   AF-A0A936JJI6-F1
#
_cell.length_a   1.000
_cell.length_b   1.000
_cell.length_c   1.000
_cell.angle_alpha   90.00
_cell.angle_beta   90.00
_cell.angle_gamma   90.00
#
_symmetry.space_group_name_H-M   'P 1'
#
loop_
_entity.id
_entity.type
_entity.pdbx_description
1 polymer ?
#
loop_
_entity_poly.entity_id
_entity_poly.type
_entity_poly.pdbx_seq_one_letter_code
_entity_poly.pdbx_strand_id
1 'polypeptide(L)'
;MRTTTLFFAFVLLVIPFTPQSGYSCINEYRAYLDGNIVVKDVEGVAPRGRFSQRETQILHNALHRADSTYAATGSIEDYSDYGAMLAYNGKYLQAKEVFVAIEQQSPGAIPPLQI
;
A
#
# COMPACT_ATOMS: atom_id res chain seq x y z
N MET A 1 -49.39 -21.22 4.03
CA MET A 1 -48.33 -21.45 3.03
C MET A 1 -48.16 -20.34 1.98
N ARG A 2 -48.96 -19.26 1.95
CA ARG A 2 -48.80 -18.15 0.98
C ARG A 2 -47.96 -16.98 1.48
N THR A 3 -47.84 -16.79 2.80
CA THR A 3 -47.14 -15.65 3.42
C THR A 3 -45.62 -15.85 3.47
N THR A 4 -45.15 -17.09 3.62
CA THR A 4 -43.72 -17.42 3.65
C THR A 4 -43.04 -17.22 2.29
N THR A 5 -43.75 -17.51 1.19
CA THR A 5 -43.25 -17.31 -0.19
C THR A 5 -43.10 -15.83 -0.54
N LEU A 6 -44.02 -14.99 -0.09
CA LEU A 6 -43.95 -13.53 -0.27
C LEU A 6 -42.82 -12.90 0.55
N PHE A 7 -42.58 -13.39 1.77
CA PHE A 7 -41.47 -12.93 2.59
C PHE A 7 -40.11 -13.30 1.98
N PHE A 8 -39.98 -14.53 1.47
CA PHE A 8 -38.77 -14.97 0.77
C PHE A 8 -38.52 -14.17 -0.50
N ALA A 9 -39.57 -13.90 -1.29
CA ALA A 9 -39.47 -13.07 -2.49
C ALA A 9 -39.08 -11.62 -2.16
N PHE A 10 -39.61 -11.07 -1.07
CA PHE A 10 -39.25 -9.72 -0.60
C PHE A 10 -37.79 -9.63 -0.13
N VAL A 11 -37.31 -10.62 0.64
CA VAL A 11 -35.91 -10.67 1.08
C VAL A 11 -34.96 -10.81 -0.12
N LEU A 12 -35.29 -11.65 -1.12
CA LEU A 12 -34.51 -11.78 -2.36
C LEU A 12 -34.46 -10.50 -3.20
N LEU A 13 -35.52 -9.68 -3.14
CA LEU A 13 -35.63 -8.45 -3.92
C LEU A 13 -34.85 -7.28 -3.30
N VAL A 14 -34.60 -7.29 -1.99
CA VAL A 14 -33.92 -6.18 -1.29
C VAL A 14 -32.39 -6.33 -1.27
N ILE A 15 -31.86 -7.56 -1.33
CA ILE A 15 -30.40 -7.83 -1.26
C ILE A 15 -29.58 -7.13 -2.37
N PRO A 16 -29.97 -7.13 -3.67
CA PRO A 16 -29.14 -6.53 -4.72
C PRO A 16 -29.13 -5.00 -4.74
N PHE A 17 -29.98 -4.33 -3.96
CA PHE A 17 -30.04 -2.87 -3.88
C PHE A 17 -29.30 -2.29 -2.67
N THR A 18 -28.64 -3.13 -1.87
CA THR A 18 -27.75 -2.62 -0.83
C THR A 18 -26.46 -2.13 -1.48
N PRO A 19 -26.09 -0.84 -1.37
CA PRO A 19 -24.82 -0.36 -1.90
C PRO A 19 -23.69 -1.03 -1.09
N GLN A 20 -23.10 -2.08 -1.66
CA GLN A 20 -21.87 -2.66 -1.13
C GLN A 20 -20.72 -1.72 -1.49
N SER A 21 -20.40 -0.79 -0.59
CA SER A 21 -19.13 -0.06 -0.67
C SER A 21 -18.01 -0.99 -0.21
N GLY A 22 -17.39 -1.69 -1.16
CA GLY A 22 -16.10 -2.34 -0.95
C GLY A 22 -14.98 -1.31 -1.10
N TYR A 23 -14.34 -0.93 -0.01
CA TYR A 23 -13.09 -0.17 -0.09
C TYR A 23 -11.95 -1.17 -0.18
N SER A 24 -11.43 -1.41 -1.40
CA SER A 24 -10.25 -2.24 -1.62
C SER A 24 -9.16 -1.48 -2.36
N CYS A 25 -8.84 -0.25 -1.94
CA CYS A 25 -7.63 0.44 -2.39
C CYS A 25 -7.12 1.31 -1.24
N ILE A 26 -5.95 0.99 -0.70
CA ILE A 26 -5.12 1.98 -0.01
C ILE A 26 -4.53 2.84 -1.12
N ASN A 27 -5.15 4.00 -1.33
CA ASN A 27 -4.63 5.19 -2.03
C ASN A 27 -3.34 4.98 -2.83
N GLU A 28 -3.48 4.66 -4.11
CA GLU A 28 -2.36 4.45 -5.05
C GLU A 28 -1.58 5.76 -5.27
N TYR A 29 -0.37 5.83 -4.72
CA TYR A 29 0.64 6.73 -5.22
C TYR A 29 1.41 6.01 -6.34
N ARG A 30 1.18 6.41 -7.59
CA ARG A 30 1.93 5.83 -8.72
C ARG A 30 3.22 6.60 -8.94
N ALA A 31 4.31 6.03 -8.44
CA ALA A 31 5.66 6.46 -8.81
C ALA A 31 6.10 5.69 -10.06
N TYR A 32 6.57 6.41 -11.08
CA TYR A 32 7.25 5.80 -12.21
C TYR A 32 8.61 5.26 -11.76
N LEU A 33 9.13 4.25 -12.49
CA LEU A 33 10.44 3.65 -12.23
C LEU A 33 11.62 4.64 -12.40
N ASP A 34 11.37 5.80 -13.02
CA ASP A 34 12.32 6.91 -13.13
C ASP A 34 12.28 7.85 -11.91
N GLY A 35 11.39 7.61 -10.94
CA GLY A 35 11.20 8.43 -9.76
C GLY A 35 10.25 9.61 -9.96
N ASN A 36 9.68 9.78 -11.16
CA ASN A 36 8.65 10.78 -11.41
C ASN A 36 7.33 10.36 -10.78
N ILE A 37 6.59 11.33 -10.27
CA ILE A 37 5.39 11.11 -9.50
C ILE A 37 4.24 11.71 -10.28
N VAL A 38 3.26 10.89 -10.66
CA VAL A 38 1.98 11.42 -11.17
C VAL A 38 0.92 11.16 -10.13
N VAL A 39 0.57 12.22 -9.40
CA VAL A 39 -0.59 12.23 -8.52
C VAL A 39 -1.82 12.28 -9.42
N LYS A 40 -2.42 11.13 -9.71
CA LYS A 40 -3.77 11.09 -10.27
C LYS A 40 -4.73 11.18 -9.09
N ASP A 41 -5.19 12.39 -8.81
CA ASP A 41 -6.27 12.63 -7.85
C ASP A 41 -7.50 11.84 -8.30
N VAL A 42 -7.79 10.73 -7.61
CA VAL A 42 -9.13 10.16 -7.64
C VAL A 42 -9.97 11.11 -6.80
N GLU A 43 -10.80 11.92 -7.47
CA GLU A 43 -11.68 12.90 -6.84
C GLU A 43 -12.42 12.26 -5.66
N GLY A 44 -12.04 12.65 -4.44
CA GLY A 44 -12.70 12.14 -3.24
C GLY A 44 -11.93 12.39 -1.96
N VAL A 45 -10.79 11.72 -1.76
CA VAL A 45 -9.94 11.89 -0.57
C VAL A 45 -8.53 11.44 -0.91
N ALA A 46 -7.72 12.31 -1.54
CA ALA A 46 -6.29 12.08 -1.53
C ALA A 46 -5.80 12.05 -0.08
N PRO A 47 -5.03 11.02 0.35
CA PRO A 47 -4.32 11.12 1.61
C PRO A 47 -3.41 12.35 1.49
N ARG A 48 -3.59 13.31 2.39
CA ARG A 48 -2.73 14.48 2.44
C ARG A 48 -1.31 13.97 2.69
N GLY A 49 -0.45 13.95 1.67
CA GLY A 49 0.99 13.70 1.79
C GLY A 49 1.74 14.74 2.63
N ARG A 50 1.01 15.63 3.32
CA ARG A 50 1.54 16.56 4.32
C ARG A 50 1.45 15.89 5.67
N PHE A 51 2.42 15.02 5.95
CA PHE A 51 2.68 14.58 7.31
C PHE A 51 2.93 15.81 8.20
N SER A 52 2.31 15.85 9.37
CA SER A 52 2.70 16.76 10.43
C SER A 52 4.14 16.49 10.85
N GLN A 53 4.83 17.46 11.46
CA GLN A 53 6.20 17.26 11.95
C GLN A 53 6.33 16.00 12.84
N ARG A 54 5.31 15.71 13.65
CA ARG A 54 5.26 14.51 14.49
C ARG A 54 5.21 13.24 13.66
N GLU A 55 4.37 13.20 12.63
CA GLU A 55 4.25 12.03 11.74
C GLU A 55 5.52 11.83 10.91
N THR A 56 6.13 12.91 10.41
CA THR A 56 7.44 12.86 9.75
C THR A 56 8.51 12.28 10.67
N GLN A 57 8.53 12.68 11.95
CA GLN A 57 9.47 12.13 12.93
C GLN A 57 9.25 10.63 13.17
N ILE A 58 7.98 10.20 13.29
CA ILE A 58 7.63 8.78 13.42
C ILE A 58 8.13 7.99 12.21
N LEU A 59 7.94 8.54 11.01
CA LEU A 59 8.33 7.90 9.76
C LEU A 59 9.85 7.80 9.58
N HIS A 60 10.59 8.83 10.01
CA HIS A 60 12.05 8.79 10.09
C HIS A 60 12.56 7.77 11.10
N ASN A 61 11.94 7.68 12.27
CA ASN A 61 12.29 6.68 13.28
C ASN A 61 11.99 5.26 12.79
N ALA A 62 10.89 5.06 12.07
CA ALA A 62 10.54 3.77 11.46
C ALA A 62 11.59 3.35 10.42
N LEU A 63 12.05 4.28 9.58
CA LEU A 63 13.13 4.03 8.62
C LEU A 63 14.43 3.61 9.31
N HIS A 64 14.84 4.34 10.36
CA HIS A 64 16.04 3.97 11.13
C HIS A 64 15.91 2.58 11.74
N ARG A 65 14.71 2.23 12.22
CA ARG A 65 14.46 0.91 12.82
C ARG A 65 14.57 -0.19 11.77
N ALA A 66 13.96 -0.01 10.60
CA ALA A 66 14.05 -0.96 9.49
C ALA A 66 15.50 -1.17 9.01
N ASP A 67 16.28 -0.08 8.89
CA ASP A 67 17.71 -0.13 8.57
C ASP A 67 18.51 -0.95 9.59
N SER A 68 18.25 -0.70 10.88
CA SER A 68 18.91 -1.44 11.97
C SER A 68 18.52 -2.92 11.99
N THR A 69 17.25 -3.24 11.72
CA THR A 69 16.78 -4.63 11.63
C THR A 69 17.48 -5.35 10.47
N TYR A 70 17.47 -4.78 9.27
CA TYR A 70 18.15 -5.35 8.12
C TYR A 70 19.66 -5.52 8.38
N ALA A 71 20.32 -4.52 8.99
CA ALA A 71 21.73 -4.63 9.34
C ALA A 71 22.03 -5.77 10.33
N ALA A 72 21.07 -6.12 11.19
CA ALA A 72 21.21 -7.21 12.16
C ALA A 72 20.90 -8.59 11.56
N THR A 73 19.90 -8.68 10.67
CA THR A 73 19.41 -9.97 10.15
C THR A 73 20.03 -10.34 8.80
N GLY A 74 20.31 -9.36 7.95
CA GLY A 74 20.70 -9.55 6.55
C GLY A 74 19.62 -10.23 5.69
N SER A 75 18.38 -10.33 6.18
CA SER A 75 17.30 -11.03 5.47
C SER A 75 16.77 -10.20 4.31
N ILE A 76 16.26 -10.87 3.26
CA ILE A 76 15.70 -10.19 2.09
C ILE A 76 14.36 -9.53 2.45
N GLU A 77 13.60 -10.16 3.35
CA GLU A 77 12.33 -9.66 3.85
C GLU A 77 12.51 -8.34 4.60
N ASP A 78 13.49 -8.27 5.51
CA ASP A 78 13.80 -7.02 6.22
C ASP A 78 14.38 -5.96 5.27
N TYR A 79 15.10 -6.36 4.23
CA TYR A 79 15.60 -5.44 3.22
C TYR A 79 14.46 -4.85 2.36
N SER A 80 13.45 -5.67 2.04
CA SER A 80 12.22 -5.23 1.38
C SER A 80 11.45 -4.25 2.25
N ASP A 81 11.32 -4.52 3.55
CA ASP A 81 10.69 -3.62 4.52
C ASP A 81 11.43 -2.27 4.62
N TYR A 82 12.77 -2.31 4.60
CA TYR A 82 13.61 -1.11 4.51
C TYR A 82 13.34 -0.32 3.22
N GLY A 83 13.27 -1.00 2.07
CA GLY A 83 12.92 -0.40 0.78
C GLY A 83 11.55 0.29 0.80
N ALA A 84 10.55 -0.33 1.42
CA ALA A 84 9.22 0.27 1.60
C ALA A 84 9.27 1.51 2.49
N MET A 85 10.03 1.47 3.59
CA MET A 85 10.19 2.65 4.46
C MET A 85 10.89 3.81 3.75
N LEU A 86 11.86 3.55 2.87
CA LEU A 86 12.47 4.58 2.03
C LEU A 86 11.42 5.26 1.13
N ALA A 87 10.55 4.47 0.50
CA ALA A 87 9.49 4.99 -0.35
C ALA A 87 8.50 5.89 0.42
N TYR A 88 8.05 5.47 1.60
CA TYR A 88 7.18 6.30 2.44
C TYR A 88 7.87 7.60 2.88
N ASN A 89 9.18 7.58 3.10
CA ASN A 89 9.98 8.78 3.42
C ASN A 89 10.27 9.66 2.19
N GLY A 90 9.72 9.37 1.02
CA GLY A 90 9.96 10.13 -0.21
C GLY A 90 11.33 9.87 -0.86
N LYS A 91 12.09 8.88 -0.38
CA LYS A 91 13.43 8.53 -0.86
C LYS A 91 13.36 7.52 -2.01
N TYR A 92 12.60 7.86 -3.06
CA TYR A 92 12.25 6.92 -4.14
C TYR A 92 13.44 6.33 -4.89
N LEU A 93 14.51 7.11 -5.12
CA LEU A 93 15.70 6.60 -5.80
C LEU A 93 16.42 5.53 -4.97
N GLN A 94 16.53 5.73 -3.66
CA GLN A 94 17.12 4.74 -2.75
C GLN A 94 16.23 3.51 -2.65
N ALA A 95 14.91 3.70 -2.57
CA ALA A 95 13.96 2.58 -2.57
C ALA A 95 14.09 1.73 -3.85
N LYS A 96 14.24 2.38 -5.01
CA LYS A 96 14.47 1.69 -6.29
C LYS A 96 15.74 0.85 -6.26
N GLU A 97 16.85 1.41 -5.76
CA GLU A 97 18.12 0.68 -5.64
C GLU A 97 17.98 -0.59 -4.80
N VAL A 98 17.27 -0.50 -3.67
CA VAL A 98 16.96 -1.65 -2.81
C VAL A 98 16.20 -2.73 -3.57
N PHE A 99 15.08 -2.37 -4.22
CA PHE A 99 14.26 -3.36 -4.93
C PHE A 99 14.97 -3.96 -6.16
N VAL A 100 15.79 -3.17 -6.86
CA VAL A 100 16.64 -3.69 -7.95
C VAL A 100 17.68 -4.68 -7.41
N ALA A 101 18.31 -4.38 -6.28
CA ALA A 101 19.27 -5.28 -5.65
C ALA A 101 18.61 -6.60 -5.21
N ILE A 102 17.39 -6.53 -4.66
CA ILE A 102 16.63 -7.73 -4.27
C ILE A 102 16.28 -8.56 -5.50
N GLU A 103 15.78 -7.95 -6.58
CA GLU A 103 15.43 -8.67 -7.81
C GLU A 103 16.67 -9.31 -8.46
N GLN A 104 17.84 -8.68 -8.37
CA GLN A 104 19.09 -9.28 -8.84
C GLN A 104 19.52 -10.48 -8.00
N GLN A 105 19.30 -10.44 -6.68
CA GLN A 105 19.69 -11.51 -5.77
C GLN A 105 18.70 -12.68 -5.75
N SER A 106 17.40 -12.38 -5.83
CA SER A 106 16.31 -13.36 -5.71
C SER A 106 15.15 -12.95 -6.63
N PRO A 107 15.23 -13.30 -7.93
CA PRO A 107 14.23 -12.89 -8.92
C PRO A 107 12.83 -13.38 -8.54
N GLY A 108 11.86 -12.46 -8.51
CA GLY A 108 10.46 -12.77 -8.18
C GLY A 108 10.20 -13.12 -6.71
N ALA A 109 11.18 -12.96 -5.81
CA ALA A 109 10.96 -13.14 -4.38
C ALA A 109 10.06 -12.07 -3.78
N ILE A 110 10.03 -10.88 -4.38
CA ILE A 110 9.08 -9.84 -4.06
C ILE A 110 7.98 -9.91 -5.12
N PRO A 111 6.70 -10.15 -4.75
CA PRO A 111 5.60 -10.03 -5.69
C PRO A 111 5.64 -8.63 -6.29
N PRO A 112 5.34 -8.45 -7.59
CA PRO A 112 5.38 -7.14 -8.22
C PRO A 112 4.64 -6.16 -7.31
N LEU A 113 5.34 -5.09 -6.90
CA LEU A 113 4.73 -4.00 -6.17
C LEU A 113 3.42 -3.71 -6.90
N GLN A 114 2.29 -3.98 -6.24
CA GLN A 114 1.00 -3.67 -6.80
C GLN A 114 0.84 -2.16 -6.66
N ILE A 115 1.42 -1.44 -7.62
CA ILE A 115 1.35 0.02 -7.77
C ILE A 115 0.07 0.37 -8.52
#